data_AF-A0A072U4M9-F1
#
_entry.id   AF-A0A072U4M9-F1
#
_cell.length_a   1.000
_cell.length_b   1.000
_cell.length_c   1.000
_cell.angle_alpha   90.00
_cell.angle_beta   90.00
_cell.angle_gamma   90.00
#
_symmetry.space_group_name_H-M   'P 1'
#
loop_
_entity.id
_entity.type
_entity.pdbx_description
1 polymer ?
#
loop_
_entity_poly.entity_id
_entity_poly.type
_entity_poly.pdbx_seq_one_letter_code
_entity_poly.pdbx_strand_id
1 'polypeptide(L)'
;MLISLCSKIIIKFTLFIFLLVIYGVISTPPEDPIKCSSNNTNCTITNSNGAFPDQSICKASEVVYPTSEVELISIVALASENNRKMKVATRFSHSIPKLTCPDDDTQNGLLVSTKFLNNVLKIDVDAMTISVESGVTLRQIISEAAICSDRQ
;
A
#
# COMPACT_ATOMS: atom_id res chain seq x y z
N MET A 1 55.10 12.28 11.28
CA MET A 1 54.68 11.56 10.06
C MET A 1 53.55 10.55 10.32
N LEU A 2 53.66 9.70 11.35
CA LEU A 2 52.62 8.71 11.73
C LEU A 2 51.22 9.29 12.02
N ILE A 3 51.14 10.45 12.68
CA ILE A 3 49.85 11.11 13.01
C ILE A 3 49.10 11.57 11.74
N SER A 4 49.83 12.06 10.73
CA SER A 4 49.26 12.51 9.45
C SER A 4 48.77 11.35 8.58
N LEU A 5 49.50 10.21 8.62
CA LEU A 5 49.10 9.00 7.90
C LEU A 5 47.84 8.37 8.53
N CYS A 6 47.76 8.35 9.86
CA CYS A 6 46.60 7.87 10.60
C CYS A 6 45.35 8.71 10.31
N SER A 7 45.49 10.05 10.29
CA SER A 7 44.39 10.97 9.95
C SER A 7 43.85 10.75 8.52
N LYS A 8 44.72 10.54 7.52
CA LYS A 8 44.29 10.26 6.13
C LYS A 8 43.57 8.91 6.00
N ILE A 9 43.98 7.90 6.76
CA ILE A 9 43.33 6.58 6.78
C ILE A 9 41.94 6.70 7.42
N ILE A 10 41.83 7.40 8.54
CA ILE A 10 40.54 7.64 9.22
C ILE A 10 39.57 8.40 8.30
N ILE A 11 40.03 9.43 7.59
CA ILE A 11 39.20 10.18 6.64
C ILE A 11 38.69 9.27 5.51
N LYS A 12 39.57 8.47 4.89
CA LYS A 12 39.17 7.54 3.82
C LYS A 12 38.18 6.48 4.30
N PHE A 13 38.38 5.95 5.50
CA PHE A 13 37.48 4.95 6.09
C PHE A 13 36.11 5.55 6.42
N THR A 14 36.10 6.77 6.97
CA THR A 14 34.86 7.51 7.26
C THR A 14 34.09 7.84 5.97
N LEU A 15 34.78 8.27 4.92
CA LEU A 15 34.18 8.54 3.61
C LEU A 15 33.60 7.27 2.98
N PHE A 16 34.30 6.14 3.12
CA PHE A 16 33.84 4.83 2.64
C PHE A 16 32.59 4.35 3.38
N ILE A 17 32.53 4.49 4.71
CA ILE A 17 31.32 4.19 5.50
C ILE A 17 30.17 5.11 5.09
N PHE A 18 30.42 6.41 4.92
CA PHE A 18 29.39 7.36 4.49
C PHE A 18 28.83 7.01 3.10
N LEU A 19 29.68 6.65 2.14
CA LEU A 19 29.26 6.15 0.83
C LEU A 19 28.43 4.86 0.96
N LEU A 20 28.87 3.89 1.77
CA LEU A 20 28.10 2.66 2.00
C LEU A 20 26.71 2.92 2.61
N VAL A 21 26.60 3.88 3.53
CA VAL A 21 25.31 4.27 4.12
C VAL A 21 24.41 4.94 3.08
N ILE A 22 24.95 5.81 2.22
CA ILE A 22 24.15 6.46 1.15
C ILE A 22 23.68 5.46 0.09
N TYR A 23 24.55 4.55 -0.33
CA TYR A 23 24.22 3.56 -1.36
C TYR A 23 23.41 2.35 -0.83
N GLY A 24 23.36 2.14 0.49
CA GLY A 24 22.71 1.00 1.12
C GLY A 24 21.23 1.18 1.47
N VAL A 25 20.69 2.41 1.43
CA VAL A 25 19.28 2.65 1.77
C VAL A 25 18.38 2.32 0.56
N ILE A 26 17.99 1.06 0.46
CA ILE A 26 16.97 0.62 -0.50
C ILE A 26 15.60 0.82 0.15
N SER A 27 14.82 1.78 -0.34
CA SER A 27 13.43 1.94 0.10
C SER A 27 12.57 0.86 -0.55
N THR A 28 12.30 -0.22 0.19
CA THR A 28 11.35 -1.24 -0.23
C THR A 28 9.93 -0.78 0.04
N PRO A 29 8.97 -0.98 -0.90
CA PRO A 29 7.58 -0.69 -0.61
C PRO A 29 7.09 -1.55 0.57
N PRO A 30 6.08 -1.08 1.32
CA PRO A 30 5.47 -1.89 2.37
C PRO A 30 5.00 -3.24 1.83
N GLU A 31 5.03 -4.25 2.70
CA GLU A 31 4.45 -5.54 2.40
C GLU A 31 2.93 -5.44 2.22
N ASP A 32 2.32 -6.45 1.62
CA ASP A 32 0.87 -6.58 1.58
C ASP A 32 0.29 -6.54 3.01
N PRO A 33 -0.59 -5.58 3.33
CA PRO A 33 -1.14 -5.41 4.66
C PRO A 33 -2.07 -6.56 5.08
N ILE A 34 -2.53 -7.40 4.16
CA ILE A 34 -3.47 -8.49 4.44
C ILE A 34 -2.74 -9.84 4.47
N LYS A 35 -2.93 -10.59 5.55
CA LYS A 35 -2.38 -11.94 5.74
C LYS A 35 -3.49 -12.91 6.11
N CYS A 36 -3.62 -14.02 5.40
CA CYS A 36 -4.67 -15.01 5.65
C CYS A 36 -4.06 -16.38 5.93
N SER A 37 -4.66 -17.13 6.86
CA SER A 37 -4.16 -18.48 7.20
C SER A 37 -4.63 -19.56 6.23
N SER A 38 -5.75 -19.35 5.53
CA SER A 38 -6.34 -20.37 4.64
C SER A 38 -7.05 -19.72 3.46
N ASN A 39 -6.49 -19.81 2.25
CA ASN A 39 -7.12 -19.42 0.97
C ASN A 39 -8.11 -18.23 1.08
N ASN A 40 -7.59 -17.03 1.40
CA ASN A 40 -8.35 -15.78 1.58
C ASN A 40 -9.37 -15.72 2.74
N THR A 41 -9.34 -16.68 3.66
CA THR A 41 -10.14 -16.71 4.89
C THR A 41 -9.26 -16.65 6.14
N ASN A 42 -9.88 -16.25 7.26
CA ASN A 42 -9.21 -16.04 8.55
C ASN A 42 -8.00 -15.13 8.39
N CYS A 43 -8.30 -13.87 8.05
CA CYS A 43 -7.32 -12.87 7.68
C CYS A 43 -7.07 -11.88 8.82
N THR A 44 -5.87 -11.34 8.83
CA THR A 44 -5.51 -10.14 9.58
C THR A 44 -5.14 -9.04 8.60
N ILE A 45 -5.42 -7.80 9.00
CA ILE A 45 -5.00 -6.61 8.26
C ILE A 45 -4.19 -5.70 9.18
N THR A 46 -3.13 -5.11 8.63
CA THR A 46 -2.30 -4.11 9.31
C THR A 46 -2.28 -2.82 8.49
N ASN A 47 -1.62 -1.78 9.03
CA ASN A 47 -1.30 -0.61 8.24
C ASN A 47 0.08 -0.77 7.57
N SER A 48 0.49 0.24 6.83
CA SER A 48 1.82 0.31 6.19
C SER A 48 3.02 0.12 7.11
N ASN A 49 2.83 0.30 8.42
CA ASN A 49 3.88 0.14 9.43
C ASN A 49 3.91 -1.28 10.01
N GLY A 50 3.00 -2.15 9.57
CA GLY A 50 2.88 -3.53 10.04
C GLY A 50 2.07 -3.70 11.33
N ALA A 51 1.59 -2.62 11.97
CA ALA A 51 0.78 -2.69 13.18
C ALA A 51 -0.01 -1.40 13.44
N PHE A 52 -1.18 -1.52 14.08
CA PHE A 52 -1.91 -0.36 14.59
C PHE A 52 -1.31 0.16 15.90
N PRO A 53 -1.45 1.46 16.23
CA PRO A 53 -0.80 2.06 17.41
C PRO A 53 -1.17 1.43 18.75
N ASP A 54 -2.37 0.89 18.87
CA ASP A 54 -2.86 0.21 20.07
C ASP A 54 -2.46 -1.27 20.13
N GLN A 55 -1.63 -1.72 19.19
CA GLN A 55 -1.15 -3.11 19.04
C GLN A 55 -2.27 -4.14 18.90
N SER A 56 -3.51 -3.71 18.69
CA SER A 56 -4.63 -4.61 18.50
C SER A 56 -4.54 -5.32 17.15
N ILE A 57 -4.96 -6.58 17.15
CA ILE A 57 -5.03 -7.38 15.94
C ILE A 57 -6.38 -7.14 15.28
N CYS A 58 -6.33 -6.62 14.07
CA CYS A 58 -7.50 -6.43 13.26
C CYS A 58 -7.77 -7.67 12.41
N LYS A 59 -8.90 -8.33 12.67
CA LYS A 59 -9.28 -9.59 12.01
C LYS A 59 -10.38 -9.36 10.98
N ALA A 60 -10.39 -10.19 9.96
CA ALA A 60 -11.47 -10.30 8.99
C ALA A 60 -11.72 -11.79 8.70
N SER A 61 -12.99 -12.15 8.46
CA SER A 61 -13.31 -13.54 8.17
C SER A 61 -12.84 -13.92 6.77
N GLU A 62 -12.89 -12.98 5.83
CA GLU A 62 -12.55 -13.18 4.43
C GLU A 62 -12.03 -11.90 3.77
N VAL A 63 -11.20 -12.06 2.74
CA VAL A 63 -10.82 -11.00 1.80
C VAL A 63 -11.17 -11.40 0.37
N VAL A 64 -11.61 -10.42 -0.41
CA VAL A 64 -11.77 -10.53 -1.86
C VAL A 64 -10.89 -9.52 -2.59
N TYR A 65 -10.45 -9.89 -3.80
CA TYR A 65 -9.52 -9.13 -4.61
C TYR A 65 -10.11 -8.86 -6.00
N PRO A 66 -11.09 -7.96 -6.13
CA PRO A 66 -11.68 -7.64 -7.42
C PRO A 66 -10.61 -7.13 -8.40
N THR A 67 -10.79 -7.50 -9.66
CA THR A 67 -9.94 -7.12 -10.79
C THR A 67 -10.64 -6.20 -11.79
N SER A 68 -11.95 -5.98 -11.60
CA SER A 68 -12.77 -5.08 -12.41
C SER A 68 -13.87 -4.43 -11.57
N GLU A 69 -14.42 -3.31 -12.05
CA GLU A 69 -15.55 -2.63 -11.41
C GLU A 69 -16.81 -3.52 -11.39
N VAL A 70 -17.05 -4.31 -12.45
CA VAL A 70 -18.20 -5.23 -12.51
C VAL A 70 -18.13 -6.29 -11.42
N GLU A 71 -16.94 -6.85 -11.19
CA GLU A 71 -16.69 -7.80 -10.11
C GLU A 71 -16.84 -7.15 -8.73
N LEU A 72 -16.36 -5.91 -8.57
CA LEU A 72 -16.54 -5.15 -7.34
C LEU A 72 -18.03 -4.92 -7.03
N ILE A 73 -18.83 -4.55 -8.03
CA ILE A 73 -20.28 -4.34 -7.87
C ILE A 73 -20.98 -5.63 -7.43
N SER A 74 -20.67 -6.77 -8.05
CA SER A 74 -21.29 -8.06 -7.70
C SER A 74 -20.94 -8.49 -6.28
N ILE A 75 -19.69 -8.30 -5.86
CA ILE A 75 -19.22 -8.55 -4.49
C ILE A 75 -20.00 -7.69 -3.49
N VAL A 76 -20.12 -6.38 -3.74
CA VAL A 76 -20.81 -5.46 -2.83
C VAL A 76 -22.30 -5.80 -2.74
N ALA A 77 -22.93 -6.13 -3.87
CA ALA A 77 -24.33 -6.56 -3.90
C ALA A 77 -24.56 -7.83 -3.07
N LEU A 78 -23.75 -8.88 -3.29
CA LEU A 78 -23.84 -10.14 -2.55
C LEU A 78 -23.56 -9.95 -1.06
N ALA A 79 -22.54 -9.18 -0.70
CA ALA A 79 -22.22 -8.90 0.69
C ALA A 79 -23.33 -8.08 1.39
N SER A 80 -23.95 -7.15 0.69
CA SER A 80 -25.09 -6.37 1.18
C SER A 80 -26.32 -7.26 1.42
N GLU A 81 -26.66 -8.13 0.45
CA GLU A 81 -27.75 -9.11 0.58
C GLU A 81 -27.56 -10.01 1.80
N ASN A 82 -26.31 -10.41 2.06
CA ASN A 82 -25.94 -11.24 3.21
C ASN A 82 -25.64 -10.45 4.50
N ASN A 83 -25.94 -9.15 4.54
CA ASN A 83 -25.72 -8.27 5.70
C ASN A 83 -24.29 -8.34 6.26
N ARG A 84 -23.29 -8.47 5.38
CA ARG A 84 -21.87 -8.54 5.77
C ARG A 84 -21.33 -7.14 6.02
N LYS A 85 -20.60 -6.96 7.13
CA LYS A 85 -19.84 -5.73 7.37
C LYS A 85 -18.63 -5.71 6.44
N MET A 86 -18.59 -4.73 5.55
CA MET A 86 -17.51 -4.57 4.57
C MET A 86 -16.56 -3.44 4.97
N LYS A 87 -15.27 -3.64 4.74
CA LYS A 87 -14.25 -2.58 4.78
C LYS A 87 -13.34 -2.68 3.58
N VAL A 88 -12.90 -1.52 3.10
CA VAL A 88 -11.99 -1.43 1.96
C VAL A 88 -10.57 -1.35 2.45
N ALA A 89 -9.68 -2.11 1.83
CA ALA A 89 -8.25 -2.08 2.07
C ALA A 89 -7.51 -1.68 0.79
N THR A 90 -6.79 -0.57 0.83
CA THR A 90 -5.92 -0.17 -0.28
C THR A 90 -4.65 -1.01 -0.28
N ARG A 91 -3.93 -1.00 -1.41
CA ARG A 91 -2.70 -1.79 -1.64
C ARG A 91 -1.68 -1.77 -0.49
N PHE A 92 -1.58 -0.65 0.24
CA PHE A 92 -0.60 -0.47 1.32
C PHE A 92 -1.23 -0.07 2.67
N SER A 93 -2.55 0.17 2.73
CA SER A 93 -3.26 0.47 3.98
C SER A 93 -2.56 1.54 4.86
N HIS A 94 -2.18 2.69 4.28
CA HIS A 94 -1.52 3.79 5.00
C HIS A 94 -2.50 4.57 5.92
N SER A 95 -3.03 3.91 6.94
CA SER A 95 -3.94 4.50 7.93
C SER A 95 -3.47 4.23 9.34
N ILE A 96 -3.30 5.30 10.15
CA ILE A 96 -2.98 5.17 11.57
C ILE A 96 -4.22 4.68 12.34
N PRO A 97 -5.44 5.24 12.15
CA PRO A 97 -6.64 4.65 12.73
C PRO A 97 -7.04 3.36 12.02
N LYS A 98 -7.76 2.49 12.74
CA LYS A 98 -8.29 1.20 12.29
C LYS A 98 -9.49 1.30 11.34
N LEU A 99 -9.40 2.15 10.32
CA LEU A 99 -10.51 2.38 9.37
C LEU A 99 -10.85 1.17 8.52
N THR A 100 -9.84 0.35 8.23
CA THR A 100 -9.95 -0.85 7.40
C THR A 100 -10.40 -2.08 8.21
N CYS A 101 -10.60 -1.94 9.52
CA CYS A 101 -11.01 -3.04 10.38
C CYS A 101 -12.51 -3.28 10.31
N PRO A 102 -12.96 -4.45 9.81
CA PRO A 102 -14.35 -4.84 10.00
C PRO A 102 -14.53 -5.13 11.50
N ASP A 103 -15.65 -4.68 12.08
CA ASP A 103 -15.88 -4.73 13.53
C ASP A 103 -15.54 -6.12 14.11
N ASP A 104 -14.76 -6.07 15.19
CA ASP A 104 -14.08 -7.18 15.88
C ASP A 104 -15.00 -8.28 16.40
N ASP A 105 -16.26 -7.96 16.69
CA ASP A 105 -17.23 -8.90 17.25
C ASP A 105 -17.90 -9.83 16.22
N THR A 106 -17.72 -9.58 14.91
CA THR A 106 -18.43 -10.35 13.87
C THR A 106 -17.47 -11.26 13.09
N GLN A 107 -17.68 -12.59 13.19
CA GLN A 107 -17.01 -13.60 12.34
C GLN A 107 -17.43 -13.52 10.86
N ASN A 108 -18.02 -12.41 10.41
CA ASN A 108 -18.58 -12.21 9.08
C ASN A 108 -17.99 -10.98 8.35
N GLY A 109 -16.95 -10.35 8.91
CA GLY A 109 -16.29 -9.19 8.32
C GLY A 109 -15.59 -9.49 6.99
N LEU A 110 -15.94 -8.73 5.95
CA LEU A 110 -15.37 -8.85 4.60
C LEU A 110 -14.41 -7.70 4.31
N LEU A 111 -13.18 -8.02 3.91
CA LEU A 111 -12.25 -7.06 3.33
C LEU A 111 -12.37 -7.05 1.81
N VAL A 112 -12.51 -5.86 1.23
CA VAL A 112 -12.44 -5.63 -0.21
C VAL A 112 -11.10 -4.97 -0.53
N SER A 113 -10.18 -5.72 -1.13
CA SER A 113 -8.84 -5.24 -1.44
C SER A 113 -8.80 -4.59 -2.83
N THR A 114 -8.36 -3.35 -2.91
CA THR A 114 -8.17 -2.65 -4.21
C THR A 114 -6.80 -2.92 -4.81
N LYS A 115 -6.08 -3.96 -4.36
CA LYS A 115 -4.72 -4.28 -4.81
C LYS A 115 -4.60 -4.43 -6.33
N PHE A 116 -5.62 -5.01 -6.98
CA PHE A 116 -5.65 -5.25 -8.43
C PHE A 116 -6.53 -4.27 -9.21
N LEU A 117 -7.23 -3.34 -8.54
CA LEU A 117 -7.92 -2.21 -9.15
C LEU A 117 -6.96 -1.01 -9.21
N ASN A 118 -5.87 -1.13 -9.97
CA ASN A 118 -4.75 -0.19 -9.96
C ASN A 118 -4.34 0.31 -11.35
N ASN A 119 -5.31 0.44 -12.26
CA ASN A 119 -5.10 0.91 -13.62
C ASN A 119 -5.40 2.41 -13.79
N VAL A 120 -4.71 3.01 -14.76
CA VAL A 120 -5.03 4.35 -15.28
C VAL A 120 -6.00 4.17 -16.44
N LEU A 121 -7.19 4.74 -16.32
CA LEU A 121 -8.29 4.50 -17.27
C LEU A 121 -8.28 5.52 -18.41
N LYS A 122 -8.07 6.80 -18.09
CA LYS A 122 -8.08 7.88 -19.07
C LYS A 122 -7.16 9.01 -18.63
N ILE A 123 -6.40 9.56 -19.57
CA ILE A 123 -5.69 10.83 -19.40
C ILE A 123 -6.26 11.80 -20.44
N ASP A 124 -6.82 12.91 -19.98
CA ASP A 124 -7.39 13.97 -20.80
C ASP A 124 -6.55 15.24 -20.60
N VAL A 125 -5.67 15.51 -21.57
CA VAL A 125 -4.70 16.61 -21.49
C VAL A 125 -5.39 17.96 -21.63
N ASP A 126 -6.36 18.06 -22.53
CA ASP A 126 -7.11 19.30 -22.78
C ASP A 126 -7.93 19.70 -21.56
N ALA A 127 -8.58 18.73 -20.91
CA ALA A 127 -9.32 18.97 -19.68
C ALA A 127 -8.45 19.00 -18.41
N MET A 128 -7.15 18.69 -18.52
CA MET A 128 -6.21 18.52 -17.40
C MET A 128 -6.72 17.53 -16.32
N THR A 129 -7.26 16.38 -16.75
CA THR A 129 -7.79 15.35 -15.84
C THR A 129 -7.19 13.97 -16.08
N ILE A 130 -7.07 13.20 -15.00
CA ILE A 130 -6.70 11.79 -15.06
C ILE A 130 -7.76 10.99 -14.31
N SER A 131 -8.34 9.98 -14.97
CA SER A 131 -9.25 9.01 -14.37
C SER A 131 -8.48 7.72 -14.07
N VAL A 132 -8.52 7.28 -12.82
CA VAL A 132 -7.79 6.12 -12.32
C VAL A 132 -8.69 5.25 -11.44
N GLU A 133 -8.32 3.98 -11.32
CA GLU A 133 -8.93 3.10 -10.32
C GLU A 133 -8.43 3.42 -8.90
N SER A 134 -9.22 3.06 -7.90
CA SER A 134 -9.00 3.45 -6.49
C SER A 134 -7.72 2.88 -5.86
N GLY A 135 -7.12 1.85 -6.45
CA GLY A 135 -5.87 1.24 -6.00
C GLY A 135 -4.60 1.84 -6.60
N VAL A 136 -4.72 2.85 -7.48
CA VAL A 136 -3.55 3.55 -8.05
C VAL A 136 -2.84 4.36 -6.97
N THR A 137 -1.51 4.33 -7.00
CA THR A 137 -0.69 5.07 -6.04
C THR A 137 -0.51 6.52 -6.47
N LEU A 138 -0.38 7.44 -5.51
CA LEU A 138 -0.08 8.85 -5.81
C LEU A 138 1.20 9.01 -6.65
N ARG A 139 2.24 8.20 -6.38
CA ARG A 139 3.48 8.20 -7.17
C ARG A 139 3.22 7.90 -8.64
N GLN A 140 2.37 6.92 -8.92
CA GLN A 140 1.99 6.56 -10.29
C GLN A 140 1.21 7.70 -10.94
N ILE A 141 0.23 8.30 -10.26
CA ILE A 141 -0.52 9.46 -10.77
C ILE A 141 0.44 10.60 -11.15
N ILE A 142 1.39 10.94 -10.28
CA ILE A 142 2.39 11.99 -10.55
C ILE A 142 3.25 11.64 -11.76
N SER A 143 3.65 10.38 -11.90
CA SER A 143 4.49 9.92 -13.01
C SER A 143 3.75 10.02 -14.34
N GLU A 144 2.48 9.62 -14.38
CA GLU A 144 1.63 9.77 -15.58
C GLU A 144 1.38 11.24 -15.91
N ALA A 145 1.10 12.07 -14.90
CA ALA A 145 0.87 13.50 -15.09
C ALA A 145 2.12 14.22 -15.63
N ALA A 146 3.32 13.84 -15.17
CA ALA A 146 4.57 14.44 -15.63
C ALA A 146 4.82 14.22 -17.13
N ILE A 147 4.44 13.05 -17.67
CA ILE A 147 4.56 12.73 -19.10
C ILE A 147 3.68 13.65 -19.96
N CYS A 148 2.58 14.16 -19.41
CA CYS A 148 1.69 15.08 -20.13
C CYS A 148 2.25 16.50 -20.22
N SER A 149 2.97 16.96 -19.18
CA SER A 149 3.58 18.29 -19.15
C SER A 149 4.67 18.48 -20.20
N ASP A 150 5.38 17.42 -20.60
CA ASP A 150 6.42 17.47 -21.63
C ASP A 150 5.87 17.47 -23.08
N ARG A 151 4.55 17.32 -23.24
CA ARG A 151 3.87 17.28 -24.55
C ARG A 151 3.14 18.57 -24.93
N GLN A 152 3.19 19.60 -24.07
CA GLN A 152 2.78 20.99 -24.35
C GLN A 152 3.97 21.83 -24.78
#